data_AF-A0A3L7ZHZ1-F1
#
_entry.id   AF-A0A3L7ZHZ1-F1
#
_cell.length_a   1.000
_cell.length_b   1.000
_cell.length_c   1.000
_cell.angle_alpha   90.00
_cell.angle_beta   90.00
_cell.angle_gamma   90.00
#
_symmetry.space_group_name_H-M   'P 1'
#
loop_
_entity.id
_entity.type
_entity.pdbx_description
1 polymer ?
#
loop_
_entity_poly.entity_id
_entity_poly.type
_entity_poly.pdbx_seq_one_letter_code
_entity_poly.pdbx_strand_id
1 'polypeptide(L)'
;MKTSVWGKSILALVFTFMCSLAISAASPKDYLYDTKEENGKIISKVVFLQENGLLNKQVRYEFQYNENGKVSEKKAFRWDRTNDEWVPFYQITYQYDDQSGEIKTNYGMWDKKKKNFSLNVQNMIIPSTNYEEIFS
;
A
#
# COMPACT_ATOMS: atom_id res chain seq x y z
N MET A 1 26.77 -65.82 45.79
CA MET A 1 27.39 -65.65 44.45
C MET A 1 26.30 -65.61 43.39
N LYS A 2 26.17 -64.49 42.67
CA LYS A 2 26.04 -64.36 41.21
C LYS A 2 25.95 -62.86 40.89
N THR A 3 26.89 -62.43 40.08
CA THR A 3 27.26 -61.05 39.74
C THR A 3 26.33 -60.47 38.68
N SER A 4 26.12 -59.16 38.70
CA SER A 4 25.82 -58.42 37.48
C SER A 4 26.49 -57.04 37.55
N VAL A 5 27.21 -56.73 36.48
CA VAL A 5 28.15 -55.62 36.30
C VAL A 5 27.49 -54.60 35.39
N TRP A 6 27.62 -53.30 35.69
CA TRP A 6 27.76 -52.22 34.71
C TRP A 6 27.85 -50.90 35.47
N GLY A 7 28.67 -49.91 35.16
CA GLY A 7 29.48 -49.57 34.01
C GLY A 7 29.79 -48.09 34.17
N LYS A 8 31.06 -47.73 34.34
CA LYS A 8 31.49 -46.37 34.70
C LYS A 8 31.27 -45.39 33.54
N SER A 9 30.54 -44.32 33.84
CA SER A 9 30.68 -42.93 33.37
C SER A 9 31.42 -42.70 32.05
N ILE A 10 30.69 -42.30 31.01
CA ILE A 10 31.23 -41.58 29.85
C ILE A 10 30.60 -40.18 29.88
N LEU A 11 31.42 -39.16 30.17
CA LEU A 11 31.06 -37.76 29.98
C LEU A 11 30.90 -37.49 28.47
N ALA A 12 29.69 -37.16 28.04
CA ALA A 12 29.44 -36.56 26.74
C ALA A 12 29.02 -35.10 26.94
N LEU A 13 29.97 -34.18 26.72
CA LEU A 13 29.74 -32.74 26.76
C LEU A 13 29.04 -32.33 25.46
N VAL A 14 27.70 -32.25 25.46
CA VAL A 14 26.93 -31.78 24.31
C VAL A 14 26.75 -30.27 24.41
N PHE A 15 27.57 -29.51 23.68
CA PHE A 15 27.37 -28.07 23.48
C PHE A 15 26.30 -27.88 22.40
N THR A 16 25.03 -27.82 22.78
CA THR A 16 23.96 -27.40 21.86
C THR A 16 24.09 -25.91 21.59
N PHE A 17 24.67 -25.58 20.43
CA PHE A 17 24.64 -24.23 19.86
C PHE A 17 23.18 -23.91 19.48
N MET A 18 22.44 -23.29 20.41
CA MET A 18 21.14 -22.72 20.09
C MET A 18 21.37 -21.53 19.17
N CYS A 19 21.20 -21.74 17.86
CA CYS A 19 20.97 -20.63 16.94
C CYS A 19 19.67 -19.94 17.37
N SER A 20 19.78 -18.88 18.17
CA SER A 20 18.71 -17.90 18.33
C SER A 20 18.54 -17.18 17.00
N LEU A 21 17.80 -17.79 16.08
CA LEU A 21 17.15 -17.04 15.00
C LEU A 21 16.10 -16.16 15.68
N ALA A 22 16.53 -14.99 16.14
CA ALA A 22 15.61 -13.89 16.32
C ALA A 22 15.15 -13.50 14.91
N ILE A 23 14.12 -14.19 14.41
CA ILE A 23 13.31 -13.67 13.32
C ILE A 23 12.65 -12.44 13.92
N SER A 24 13.22 -11.25 13.69
CA SER A 24 12.46 -10.03 13.87
C SER A 24 11.36 -10.08 12.81
N ALA A 25 10.20 -10.62 13.18
CA ALA A 25 9.00 -10.43 12.37
C ALA A 25 8.83 -8.92 12.25
N ALA A 26 8.92 -8.38 11.03
CA ALA A 26 8.45 -7.03 10.78
C ALA A 26 7.03 -6.97 11.34
N SER A 27 6.80 -6.10 12.32
CA SER A 27 5.46 -5.90 12.88
C SER A 27 4.50 -5.60 11.74
N PRO A 28 3.32 -6.25 11.68
CA PRO A 28 2.30 -5.93 10.68
C PRO A 28 2.09 -4.42 10.63
N LYS A 29 2.10 -3.85 9.42
CA LYS A 29 1.79 -2.43 9.26
C LYS A 29 0.29 -2.26 9.34
N ASP A 30 -0.16 -1.58 10.38
CA ASP A 30 -1.57 -1.27 10.57
C ASP A 30 -1.92 0.01 9.80
N TYR A 31 -2.76 -0.12 8.79
CA TYR A 31 -3.27 1.01 8.01
C TYR A 31 -4.66 1.41 8.47
N LEU A 32 -4.89 2.71 8.61
CA LEU A 32 -6.19 3.30 8.90
C LEU A 32 -6.62 4.18 7.72
N TYR A 33 -7.93 4.20 7.46
CA TYR A 33 -8.52 4.87 6.29
C TYR A 33 -9.59 5.86 6.73
N ASP A 34 -9.44 7.12 6.33
CA ASP A 34 -10.49 8.15 6.42
C ASP A 34 -11.09 8.33 5.03
N THR A 35 -12.25 7.73 4.79
CA THR A 35 -12.97 7.76 3.51
C THR A 35 -14.13 8.74 3.61
N LYS A 36 -14.19 9.69 2.69
CA LYS A 36 -15.32 10.62 2.54
C LYS A 36 -16.14 10.25 1.34
N GLU A 37 -17.46 10.18 1.55
CA GLU A 37 -18.44 9.88 0.52
C GLU A 37 -19.47 11.00 0.41
N GLU A 38 -19.87 11.29 -0.82
CA GLU A 38 -20.97 12.19 -1.14
C GLU A 38 -21.89 11.50 -2.14
N ASN A 39 -23.19 11.43 -1.82
CA ASN A 39 -24.21 10.80 -2.69
C ASN A 39 -23.83 9.37 -3.15
N GLY A 40 -23.23 8.58 -2.26
CA GLY A 40 -22.80 7.21 -2.55
C GLY A 40 -21.51 7.08 -3.37
N LYS A 41 -20.77 8.18 -3.57
CA LYS A 41 -19.49 8.20 -4.29
C LYS A 41 -18.36 8.59 -3.35
N ILE A 42 -17.26 7.84 -3.36
CA ILE A 42 -16.04 8.19 -2.62
C ILE A 42 -15.40 9.41 -3.29
N ILE A 43 -15.36 10.55 -2.59
CA ILE A 43 -14.73 11.78 -3.11
C ILE A 43 -13.28 11.91 -2.67
N SER A 44 -12.92 11.34 -1.51
CA SER A 44 -11.54 11.33 -1.02
C SER A 44 -11.28 10.18 -0.05
N LYS A 45 -10.03 9.73 0.01
CA LYS A 45 -9.56 8.74 0.98
C LYS A 45 -8.19 9.15 1.51
N VAL A 46 -8.00 9.24 2.82
CA VAL A 46 -6.69 9.44 3.45
C VAL A 46 -6.23 8.14 4.07
N VAL A 47 -5.04 7.70 3.72
CA VAL A 47 -4.38 6.52 4.26
C VAL A 47 -3.40 6.97 5.34
N PHE A 48 -3.51 6.37 6.51
CA PHE A 48 -2.60 6.55 7.62
C PHE A 48 -1.90 5.25 7.95
N LEU A 49 -0.65 5.35 8.39
CA LEU A 49 0.13 4.25 8.92
C LEU A 49 0.25 4.43 10.43
N GLN A 50 -0.23 3.44 11.17
CA GLN A 50 -0.08 3.38 12.62
C GLN A 50 1.22 2.64 12.94
N GLU A 51 2.18 3.36 13.54
CA GLU A 51 3.47 2.81 13.95
C GLU A 51 3.82 3.35 15.34
N ASN A 52 4.19 2.46 16.27
CA ASN A 52 4.59 2.80 17.65
C ASN A 52 3.54 3.65 18.41
N GLY A 53 2.25 3.39 18.17
CA GLY A 53 1.15 4.15 18.78
C GLY A 53 0.89 5.53 18.17
N LEU A 54 1.63 5.91 17.12
CA LEU A 54 1.48 7.17 16.40
C LEU A 54 0.84 6.96 15.03
N LEU A 55 0.06 7.94 14.58
CA LEU A 55 -0.63 7.91 13.30
C LEU A 55 0.08 8.83 12.29
N ASN A 56 0.63 8.25 11.23
CA ASN A 56 1.39 8.96 10.20
C ASN A 56 0.59 9.03 8.90
N LYS A 57 0.29 10.24 8.41
CA LYS A 57 -0.29 10.46 7.09
C LYS A 57 0.62 9.89 6.00
N GLN A 58 0.10 9.00 5.16
CA GLN A 58 0.84 8.39 4.05
C GLN A 58 0.48 9.05 2.72
N VAL A 59 -0.77 8.91 2.31
CA VAL A 59 -1.26 9.38 1.01
C VAL A 59 -2.72 9.80 1.13
N ARG A 60 -3.10 10.81 0.36
CA ARG A 60 -4.49 11.21 0.16
C ARG A 60 -4.85 10.98 -1.31
N TYR A 61 -6.00 10.38 -1.54
CA TYR A 61 -6.61 10.26 -2.85
C TYR A 61 -7.82 11.17 -2.96
N GLU A 62 -8.00 11.77 -4.13
CA GLU A 62 -9.19 12.50 -4.53
C GLU A 62 -9.69 11.93 -5.84
N PHE A 63 -11.01 11.78 -5.95
CA PHE A 63 -11.65 11.15 -7.10
C PHE A 63 -12.63 12.12 -7.75
N GLN A 64 -12.58 12.18 -9.08
CA GLN A 64 -13.60 12.82 -9.90
C GLN A 64 -14.33 11.76 -10.72
N TYR A 65 -15.54 12.10 -11.16
CA TYR A 65 -16.43 11.18 -11.86
C TYR A 65 -16.85 11.77 -13.21
N ASN A 66 -17.04 10.91 -14.20
CA ASN A 66 -17.64 11.28 -15.48
C ASN A 66 -19.17 11.35 -15.38
N GLU A 67 -19.82 11.74 -16.48
CA GLU A 67 -21.29 11.87 -16.60
C GLU A 67 -22.02 10.55 -16.32
N ASN A 68 -21.40 9.40 -16.62
CA ASN A 68 -21.94 8.07 -16.34
C ASN A 68 -21.71 7.60 -14.89
N GLY A 69 -21.10 8.45 -14.05
CA GLY A 69 -20.85 8.14 -12.65
C GLY A 69 -19.69 7.19 -12.38
N LYS A 70 -18.84 6.88 -13.39
CA LYS A 70 -17.58 6.13 -13.21
C LYS A 70 -16.44 7.10 -12.90
N VAL A 71 -15.38 6.65 -12.23
CA VAL A 71 -14.22 7.50 -11.87
C VAL A 71 -13.54 7.99 -13.15
N SER A 72 -13.42 9.29 -13.36
CA SER A 72 -12.71 9.88 -14.50
C SER A 72 -11.26 10.24 -14.16
N GLU A 73 -11.01 10.58 -12.90
CA GLU A 73 -9.70 11.01 -12.41
C GLU A 73 -9.47 10.51 -10.98
N LYS A 74 -8.24 10.05 -10.71
CA LYS A 74 -7.68 9.83 -9.37
C LYS A 74 -6.46 10.72 -9.22
N LYS A 75 -6.47 11.64 -8.26
CA LYS A 75 -5.29 12.43 -7.85
C LYS A 75 -4.76 11.90 -6.54
N ALA A 76 -3.44 11.67 -6.48
CA ALA A 76 -2.76 11.29 -5.27
C ALA A 76 -1.89 12.44 -4.75
N PHE A 77 -1.90 12.61 -3.44
CA PHE A 77 -1.13 13.62 -2.73
C PHE A 77 -0.30 12.95 -1.65
N ARG A 78 0.95 13.41 -1.48
CA ARG A 78 1.83 12.99 -0.39
C ARG A 78 1.86 14.06 0.70
N TRP A 79 2.03 13.64 1.94
CA TRP A 79 2.15 14.57 3.06
C TRP A 79 3.56 15.16 3.11
N ASP A 80 3.68 16.49 2.99
CA ASP A 80 4.91 17.21 3.28
C ASP A 80 4.94 17.56 4.77
N ARG A 81 5.73 16.80 5.53
CA ARG A 81 5.90 16.98 6.98
C ARG A 81 6.61 18.29 7.36
N THR A 82 7.29 18.94 6.42
CA THR A 82 8.03 20.18 6.71
C THR A 82 7.08 21.37 6.75
N ASN A 83 6.11 21.37 5.83
CA ASN A 83 5.16 22.47 5.63
C ASN A 83 3.74 22.14 6.13
N ASP A 84 3.54 20.93 6.65
CA ASP A 84 2.25 20.39 7.10
C ASP A 84 1.14 20.54 6.05
N GLU A 85 1.43 20.14 4.82
CA GLU A 85 0.50 20.22 3.69
C GLU A 85 0.48 18.98 2.80
N TRP A 86 -0.63 18.79 2.09
CA TRP A 86 -0.74 17.78 1.03
C TRP A 86 -0.19 18.34 -0.28
N VAL A 87 0.83 17.70 -0.84
CA VAL A 87 1.47 18.10 -2.10
C VAL A 87 1.11 17.10 -3.20
N PRO A 88 0.75 17.55 -4.42
CA PRO A 88 0.46 16.64 -5.53
C PRO A 88 1.62 15.67 -5.78
N PHE A 89 1.26 14.40 -6.03
CA PHE A 89 2.22 13.33 -6.26
C PHE A 89 2.06 12.73 -7.66
N TYR A 90 0.89 12.21 -7.99
CA TYR A 90 0.57 11.73 -9.33
C TYR A 90 -0.93 11.87 -9.63
N GLN A 91 -1.27 11.72 -10.91
CA GLN A 91 -2.63 11.68 -11.41
C GLN A 91 -2.80 10.45 -12.31
N ILE A 92 -3.98 9.85 -12.26
CA ILE A 92 -4.45 8.85 -13.23
C ILE A 92 -5.77 9.33 -13.79
N THR A 93 -5.92 9.28 -15.12
CA THR A 93 -7.21 9.48 -15.80
C THR A 93 -7.68 8.17 -16.39
N TYR A 94 -9.01 7.99 -16.46
CA TYR A 94 -9.64 6.73 -16.84
C TYR A 94 -10.63 6.95 -17.97
N GLN A 95 -10.54 6.11 -19.00
CA GLN A 95 -11.46 6.04 -20.11
C GLN A 95 -12.02 4.63 -20.23
N TYR A 96 -13.32 4.51 -20.42
CA TYR A 96 -14.04 3.24 -20.38
C TYR A 96 -14.48 2.86 -21.79
N ASP A 97 -14.19 1.61 -22.17
CA ASP A 97 -14.69 1.00 -23.39
C ASP A 97 -15.61 -0.16 -23.01
N ASP A 98 -16.91 0.11 -22.99
CA ASP A 98 -17.92 -0.86 -22.56
C ASP A 98 -18.04 -2.04 -23.54
N GLN A 99 -17.54 -1.92 -24.79
CA GLN A 99 -17.56 -3.01 -25.77
C GLN A 99 -16.42 -4.00 -25.55
N SER A 100 -15.22 -3.51 -25.25
CA SER A 100 -14.06 -4.37 -24.98
C SER A 100 -14.00 -4.87 -23.54
N GLY A 101 -14.71 -4.23 -22.61
CA GLY A 101 -14.62 -4.53 -21.18
C GLY A 101 -13.29 -4.06 -20.57
N GLU A 102 -12.64 -3.07 -21.18
CA GLU A 102 -11.36 -2.53 -20.76
C GLU A 102 -11.49 -1.11 -20.21
N ILE A 103 -10.58 -0.75 -19.30
CA ILE A 103 -10.39 0.61 -18.82
C ILE A 103 -8.99 1.06 -19.24
N LYS A 104 -8.94 2.07 -20.12
CA LYS A 104 -7.69 2.72 -20.54
C LYS A 104 -7.33 3.76 -19.50
N THR A 105 -6.08 3.74 -19.05
CA THR A 105 -5.57 4.65 -18.03
C THR A 105 -4.38 5.43 -18.54
N ASN A 106 -4.29 6.70 -18.14
CA ASN A 106 -3.12 7.53 -18.37
C ASN A 106 -2.61 8.04 -17.01
N TYR A 107 -1.42 7.60 -16.62
CA TYR A 107 -0.71 7.98 -15.41
C TYR A 107 0.28 9.10 -15.71
N GLY A 108 0.44 10.06 -14.79
CA GLY A 108 1.50 11.06 -14.83
C GLY A 108 1.90 11.53 -13.42
N MET A 109 3.21 11.68 -13.20
CA MET A 109 3.76 12.24 -11.96
C MET A 109 3.78 13.76 -11.99
N TRP A 110 3.65 14.36 -10.81
CA TRP A 110 3.69 15.82 -10.63
C TRP A 110 5.06 16.42 -10.96
N ASP A 111 5.10 17.29 -11.97
CA ASP A 111 6.21 18.18 -12.28
C ASP A 111 6.12 19.45 -11.42
N LYS A 112 6.97 19.55 -10.39
CA LYS A 112 7.00 20.73 -9.51
C LYS A 112 7.33 22.03 -10.23
N LYS A 113 8.07 21.99 -11.35
CA LYS A 113 8.51 23.16 -12.13
C LYS A 113 7.42 23.58 -13.11
N LYS A 114 6.83 22.63 -13.84
CA LYS A 114 5.76 22.91 -14.83
C LYS A 114 4.37 23.01 -14.22
N LYS A 115 4.20 22.62 -12.96
CA LYS A 115 2.92 22.61 -12.24
C LYS A 115 1.84 21.77 -12.95
N ASN A 116 2.22 20.61 -13.47
CA ASN A 116 1.32 19.67 -14.14
C ASN A 116 1.77 18.21 -13.96
N PHE A 117 0.99 17.25 -14.45
CA PHE A 117 1.27 15.81 -14.31
C PHE A 117 1.98 15.24 -15.56
N SER A 118 3.06 15.87 -16.00
CA SER A 118 3.76 15.50 -17.24
C SER A 118 5.04 14.67 -17.06
N LEU A 119 5.42 14.35 -15.82
CA LEU A 119 6.59 13.49 -15.58
C LEU A 119 6.23 12.01 -15.67
N ASN A 120 7.10 11.21 -16.28
CA ASN A 120 6.99 9.74 -16.33
C ASN A 120 5.61 9.24 -16.77
N VAL A 121 5.07 9.83 -17.85
CA VAL A 121 3.74 9.48 -18.35
C VAL A 121 3.71 8.04 -18.84
N GLN A 122 2.68 7.29 -18.44
CA GLN A 122 2.50 5.88 -18.81
C GLN A 122 1.03 5.62 -19.14
N ASN A 123 0.79 4.81 -20.17
CA ASN A 123 -0.54 4.32 -20.51
C ASN A 123 -0.64 2.85 -20.13
N MET A 124 -1.74 2.45 -19.50
CA MET A 124 -2.01 1.07 -19.14
C MET A 124 -3.46 0.72 -19.45
N ILE A 125 -3.73 -0.55 -19.67
CA ILE A 125 -5.08 -1.09 -19.80
C ILE A 125 -5.32 -2.01 -18.60
N ILE A 126 -6.43 -1.80 -17.90
CA ILE A 126 -6.88 -2.70 -16.83
C ILE A 126 -8.24 -3.30 -17.21
N PRO A 127 -8.53 -4.55 -16.81
CA PRO A 127 -9.86 -5.14 -17.00
C PRO A 127 -10.93 -4.35 -16.24
N SER A 128 -12.13 -4.23 -16.80
CA SER A 128 -13.28 -3.61 -16.12
C SER A 128 -13.68 -4.31 -14.81
N THR A 129 -13.35 -5.59 -14.67
CA THR A 129 -13.52 -6.36 -13.42
C THR A 129 -12.70 -5.82 -12.26
N ASN A 130 -11.66 -5.03 -12.53
CA ASN A 130 -10.78 -4.43 -11.53
C ASN A 130 -11.18 -2.99 -11.19
N TYR A 131 -12.40 -2.56 -11.57
CA TYR A 131 -12.88 -1.20 -11.32
C TYR A 131 -12.78 -0.79 -9.84
N GLU A 132 -13.15 -1.67 -8.92
CA GLU A 132 -13.11 -1.38 -7.48
C GLU A 132 -11.69 -1.16 -6.93
N GLU A 133 -10.66 -1.71 -7.60
CA GLU A 133 -9.27 -1.52 -7.23
C GLU A 133 -8.80 -0.07 -7.43
N ILE A 134 -9.52 0.74 -8.24
CA ILE A 134 -9.23 2.17 -8.44
C ILE A 134 -9.28 2.93 -7.12
N PHE A 135 -10.17 2.54 -6.20
CA PHE A 135 -10.36 3.20 -4.91
C PHE A 135 -9.32 2.84 -3.86
N SER A 136 -8.40 1.91 -4.15
CA SER A 136 -7.34 1.46 -3.23
C SER A 136 -6.16 2.42 -3.15
#